data_AF-A0A497KTT5-F1
#
_entry.id   AF-A0A497KTT5-F1
#
_cell.length_a   1.000
_cell.length_b   1.000
_cell.length_c   1.000
_cell.angle_alpha   90.00
_cell.angle_beta   90.00
_cell.angle_gamma   90.00
#
_symmetry.space_group_name_H-M   'P 1'
#
loop_
_entity.id
_entity.type
_entity.pdbx_description
1 polymer ?
#
loop_
_entity_poly.entity_id
_entity_poly.type
_entity_poly.pdbx_seq_one_letter_code
_entity_poly.pdbx_strand_id
1 'polypeptide(L)'
;MDVTLERIVSLITRFGVYSSALLLSLGLSMRFTAPSWRLGDIVIQLGFITLISTPIAAVASLAILSAIKRDVKLTLTSILVLLILLLGIALGAI
;
A
#
# COMPACT_ATOMS: atom_id res chain seq x y z
N MET A 1 -14.92 7.18 -17.51
CA MET A 1 -14.41 6.57 -16.26
C MET A 1 -15.34 7.05 -15.15
N ASP A 2 -15.85 6.17 -14.27
CA ASP A 2 -16.79 6.58 -13.22
C ASP A 2 -16.15 7.65 -12.33
N VAL A 3 -16.85 8.76 -12.09
CA VAL A 3 -16.39 9.89 -11.27
C VAL A 3 -15.93 9.43 -9.86
N THR A 4 -16.57 8.39 -9.33
CA THR A 4 -16.22 7.77 -8.05
C THR A 4 -14.86 7.07 -8.09
N LEU A 5 -14.52 6.42 -9.20
CA LEU A 5 -13.24 5.71 -9.37
C LEU A 5 -12.07 6.67 -9.45
N GLU A 6 -12.23 7.74 -10.22
CA GLU A 6 -11.23 8.80 -10.36
C GLU A 6 -10.97 9.48 -9.00
N ARG A 7 -12.04 9.72 -8.23
CA ARG A 7 -11.93 10.26 -6.86
C ARG A 7 -11.18 9.30 -5.93
N ILE A 8 -11.45 8.00 -5.96
CA ILE A 8 -10.76 7.00 -5.11
C ILE A 8 -9.26 6.93 -5.46
N VAL A 9 -8.93 6.82 -6.74
CA VAL A 9 -7.53 6.77 -7.21
C VAL A 9 -6.78 8.05 -6.84
N SER A 10 -7.41 9.20 -7.04
CA SER A 10 -6.86 10.50 -6.63
C SER A 10 -6.62 10.57 -5.13
N LEU A 11 -7.56 10.05 -4.32
CA LEU A 11 -7.41 9.98 -2.86
C LEU A 11 -6.21 9.12 -2.46
N ILE A 12 -6.14 7.88 -2.96
CA ILE A 12 -5.05 6.93 -2.67
C ILE A 12 -3.70 7.55 -3.02
N THR A 13 -3.62 8.18 -4.19
CA THR A 13 -2.39 8.80 -4.68
C THR A 13 -1.97 9.97 -3.79
N ARG A 14 -2.91 10.86 -3.44
CA ARG A 14 -2.64 12.00 -2.54
C ARG A 14 -2.19 11.53 -1.16
N PHE A 15 -2.92 10.60 -0.55
CA PHE A 15 -2.57 10.07 0.77
C PHE A 15 -1.21 9.37 0.77
N GLY A 16 -0.93 8.56 -0.25
CA GLY A 16 0.35 7.88 -0.38
C GLY A 16 1.53 8.84 -0.56
N VAL A 17 1.37 9.88 -1.38
CA VAL A 17 2.39 10.94 -1.55
C VAL A 17 2.59 11.73 -0.26
N TYR A 18 1.52 12.15 0.43
CA TYR A 18 1.63 12.88 1.70
C TYR A 18 2.26 12.03 2.80
N SER A 19 1.85 10.76 2.93
CA SER A 19 2.42 9.84 3.91
C SER A 19 3.89 9.58 3.64
N SER A 20 4.27 9.35 2.38
CA SER A 20 5.67 9.21 1.98
C SER A 20 6.47 10.49 2.31
N ALA A 21 5.96 11.67 1.96
CA ALA A 21 6.63 12.93 2.25
C ALA A 21 6.84 13.15 3.76
N LEU A 22 5.85 12.80 4.58
CA LEU A 22 5.96 12.84 6.05
C LEU A 22 7.02 11.87 6.56
N LEU A 23 7.03 10.62 6.08
CA LEU A 23 8.02 9.62 6.47
C LEU A 23 9.43 10.04 6.05
N LEU A 24 9.61 10.54 4.83
CA LEU A 24 10.91 11.03 4.35
C LEU A 24 11.39 12.24 5.17
N SER A 25 10.50 13.19 5.46
CA SER A 25 10.82 14.37 6.26
C SER A 25 11.19 13.98 7.71
N LEU A 26 10.44 13.06 8.31
CA LEU A 26 10.71 12.53 9.64
C LEU A 26 12.03 11.76 9.68
N GLY A 27 12.26 10.89 8.71
CA GLY A 27 13.47 10.09 8.62
C GLY A 27 14.72 10.95 8.40
N LEU A 28 14.63 12.00 7.56
CA LEU A 28 15.69 13.00 7.41
C LEU A 28 15.93 13.77 8.71
N SER A 29 14.86 14.25 9.37
CA SER A 29 14.97 14.95 10.65
C SER A 29 15.64 14.09 11.72
N MET A 30 15.27 12.82 11.83
CA MET A 30 15.91 11.85 12.75
C MET A 30 17.38 11.61 12.40
N ARG A 31 17.72 11.52 11.11
CA ARG A 31 19.10 11.36 10.66
C ARG A 31 19.98 12.57 11.03
N PHE A 32 19.43 13.79 11.00
CA PHE A 32 20.15 15.00 11.40
C PHE A 32 20.24 15.18 12.92
N THR A 33 19.22 14.78 13.68
CA THR A 33 19.17 14.97 15.14
C THR A 33 19.86 13.87 15.93
N ALA A 34 19.81 12.62 15.46
CA ALA A 34 20.41 11.46 16.10
C ALA A 34 21.06 10.53 15.07
N PRO A 35 22.20 10.92 14.45
CA PRO A 35 22.84 10.17 13.37
C PRO A 35 23.36 8.79 13.80
N SER A 36 23.53 8.54 15.11
CA SER A 36 23.89 7.22 15.63
C SER A 36 22.73 6.22 15.60
N TRP A 37 21.50 6.68 15.41
CA TRP A 37 20.31 5.84 15.40
C TRP A 37 19.98 5.41 13.96
N ARG A 38 20.05 4.10 13.71
CA ARG A 38 19.63 3.48 12.43
C ARG A 38 18.14 3.68 12.09
N LEU A 39 17.33 4.14 13.07
CA LEU A 39 15.92 4.44 12.91
C LEU A 39 15.65 5.45 11.79
N GLY A 40 16.50 6.47 11.61
CA GLY A 40 16.34 7.45 10.54
C GLY A 40 16.37 6.81 9.15
N ASP A 41 17.33 5.93 8.89
CA ASP A 41 17.46 5.23 7.61
C ASP A 41 16.30 4.27 7.35
N ILE A 42 15.83 3.57 8.40
CA ILE A 42 14.65 2.68 8.31
C ILE A 42 13.40 3.47 7.94
N VAL A 43 13.17 4.63 8.58
CA VAL A 43 12.01 5.48 8.31
C VAL A 43 12.08 6.09 6.90
N ILE A 44 13.26 6.49 6.43
CA ILE A 44 13.47 6.93 5.04
C ILE A 44 13.12 5.79 4.06
N GLN A 45 13.60 4.57 4.34
CA GLN A 45 13.32 3.41 3.50
C GLN A 45 11.81 3.10 3.43
N LEU A 46 11.11 3.17 4.56
CA LEU A 46 9.65 3.09 4.64
C LEU A 46 8.96 4.18 3.81
N GLY A 47 9.48 5.41 3.84
CA GLY A 47 8.98 6.53 3.03
C GLY A 47 9.08 6.25 1.53
N PHE A 48 10.18 5.67 1.06
CA PHE A 48 10.34 5.25 -0.34
C PHE A 48 9.45 4.07 -0.72
N ILE A 49 9.37 3.05 0.14
CA ILE A 49 8.48 1.89 -0.07
C ILE A 49 7.05 2.37 -0.26
N THR A 50 6.59 3.28 0.61
CA THR A 50 5.25 3.87 0.55
C THR A 50 5.02 4.61 -0.78
N LEU A 51 6.01 5.37 -1.24
CA LEU A 51 5.92 6.11 -2.51
C LEU A 51 5.75 5.16 -3.71
N ILE A 52 6.54 4.09 -3.76
CA ILE A 52 6.52 3.10 -4.85
C ILE A 52 5.25 2.24 -4.78
N SER A 53 4.79 1.88 -3.58
CA SER A 53 3.60 1.04 -3.40
C SER A 53 2.30 1.78 -3.71
N THR A 54 2.27 3.11 -3.61
CA THR A 54 1.08 3.94 -3.83
C THR A 54 0.44 3.75 -5.22
N PRO A 55 1.17 3.88 -6.36
CA PRO A 55 0.59 3.63 -7.68
C PRO A 55 0.15 2.17 -7.85
N ILE A 56 0.87 1.21 -7.26
CA ILE A 56 0.51 -0.20 -7.29
C ILE A 56 -0.84 -0.43 -6.58
N ALA A 57 -1.02 0.18 -5.40
CA ALA A 57 -2.27 0.11 -4.65
C ALA A 57 -3.44 0.77 -5.40
N ALA A 58 -3.20 1.86 -6.11
CA ALA A 58 -4.22 2.51 -6.93
C ALA A 58 -4.68 1.61 -8.09
N VAL A 59 -3.74 0.98 -8.80
CA VAL A 59 -4.05 0.04 -9.90
C VAL A 59 -4.74 -1.22 -9.36
N ALA A 60 -4.28 -1.77 -8.23
CA ALA A 60 -4.93 -2.91 -7.60
C ALA A 60 -6.37 -2.58 -7.18
N SER A 61 -6.61 -1.39 -6.62
CA SER A 61 -7.95 -0.93 -6.25
C SER A 61 -8.88 -0.83 -7.45
N LEU A 62 -8.39 -0.33 -8.59
CA LEU A 62 -9.13 -0.30 -9.86
C LEU A 62 -9.49 -1.72 -10.33
N ALA A 63 -8.54 -2.65 -10.30
CA ALA A 63 -8.75 -4.04 -10.71
C ALA A 63 -9.80 -4.73 -9.81
N ILE A 64 -9.71 -4.53 -8.49
CA ILE A 64 -10.68 -5.06 -7.53
C ILE A 64 -12.07 -4.47 -7.78
N LEU A 65 -12.19 -3.15 -7.98
CA LEU A 65 -13.48 -2.53 -8.25
C LEU A 65 -14.13 -3.05 -9.53
N SER A 66 -13.31 -3.25 -10.58
CA SER A 66 -13.74 -3.84 -11.84
C SER A 66 -14.23 -5.29 -11.65
N ALA A 67 -13.48 -6.09 -10.88
CA ALA A 67 -13.84 -7.48 -10.58
C ALA A 67 -15.15 -7.57 -9.77
N ILE A 68 -15.31 -6.73 -8.74
CA ILE A 68 -16.54 -6.65 -7.92
C ILE A 68 -17.75 -6.31 -8.79
N LYS A 69 -17.62 -5.33 -9.70
CA LYS A 69 -18.71 -4.97 -10.62
C LYS A 69 -19.12 -6.10 -11.55
N ARG A 70 -18.16 -6.96 -11.94
CA ARG A 70 -18.41 -8.08 -12.84
C ARG A 70 -19.04 -9.26 -12.11
N ASP A 71 -18.47 -9.69 -10.98
CA ASP A 71 -18.98 -10.83 -10.20
C ASP A 71 -18.49 -10.81 -8.75
N VAL A 72 -19.33 -10.31 -7.84
CA VAL A 72 -18.98 -10.13 -6.41
C VAL A 72 -18.69 -11.48 -5.73
N LYS A 73 -19.49 -12.52 -6.01
CA LYS A 73 -19.36 -13.83 -5.35
C LYS A 73 -18.03 -14.49 -5.70
N LEU A 74 -17.63 -14.42 -6.97
CA LEU A 74 -16.38 -15.01 -7.44
C LEU A 74 -15.15 -14.23 -6.94
N THR A 75 -15.24 -12.91 -6.88
CA THR A 75 -14.16 -12.05 -6.35
C THR A 75 -13.92 -12.34 -4.86
N LEU A 76 -15.00 -12.46 -4.08
CA LEU A 76 -14.92 -12.68 -2.64
C LEU A 76 -14.38 -14.07 -2.30
N THR A 77 -14.83 -15.11 -3.01
CA THR A 77 -14.29 -16.48 -2.85
C THR A 77 -12.82 -16.56 -3.23
N SER A 78 -12.40 -15.91 -4.33
CA SER A 78 -11.01 -15.89 -4.76
C SER A 78 -10.10 -15.18 -3.74
N ILE A 79 -10.52 -14.03 -3.19
CA ILE A 79 -9.78 -13.32 -2.13
C ILE A 79 -9.64 -14.18 -0.87
N LEU A 80 -10.70 -14.90 -0.49
CA LEU A 80 -10.73 -15.72 0.71
C LEU A 80 -9.78 -16.93 0.57
N VAL A 81 -9.76 -17.57 -0.61
CA VAL A 81 -8.80 -18.63 -0.93
C VAL A 81 -7.36 -18.09 -0.90
N LEU A 82 -7.12 -16.92 -1.48
CA LEU A 82 -5.79 -16.31 -1.50
C LEU A 82 -5.29 -15.99 -0.08
N LEU A 83 -6.17 -15.51 0.80
CA LEU A 83 -5.87 -15.27 2.21
C LEU A 83 -5.52 -16.54 2.96
N ILE A 84 -6.24 -17.64 2.73
CA ILE A 84 -5.94 -18.94 3.34
C ILE A 84 -4.57 -19.45 2.88
N LEU A 85 -4.27 -19.34 1.59
CA LEU A 85 -2.96 -19.71 1.04
C LEU A 85 -1.83 -18.88 1.65
N LEU A 86 -1.99 -17.56 1.71
CA LEU A 86 -1.02 -16.66 2.33
C LEU A 86 -0.81 -16.97 3.82
N LEU A 87 -1.89 -17.28 4.54
CA LEU A 87 -1.81 -17.67 5.94
C LEU A 87 -1.06 -19.00 6.10
N GLY A 88 -1.31 -19.97 5.22
CA GLY A 88 -0.59 -21.25 5.19
C GLY A 88 0.92 -21.07 4.98
N ILE A 89 1.30 -20.22 4.03
CA ILE A 89 2.72 -19.88 3.77
C ILE A 89 3.34 -19.16 4.97
N ALA A 90 2.64 -18.19 5.57
CA ALA A 90 3.13 -17.42 6.71
C ALA A 90 3.33 -18.28 7.97
N LEU A 91 2.50 -19.31 8.15
CA LEU A 91 2.58 -20.27 9.25
C LEU A 91 3.55 -21.43 8.95
N GLY A 92 4.12 -21.52 7.74
CA GLY A 92 5.00 -22.61 7.30
C GLY A 92 4.30 -23.97 7.19
N ALA A 93 2.98 -23.97 7.02
CA ALA A 93 2.18 -25.19 6.84
C ALA A 93 2.16 -25.69 5.38
N ILE A 94 2.63 -24.85 4.45
CA ILE A 94 2.75 -25.06 3.00
C ILE A 94 4.11 -24.48 2.59
#